data_AF-A0A7X7N2R8-F1
#
_entry.id   AF-A0A7X7N2R8-F1
#
_cell.length_a   1.000
_cell.length_b   1.000
_cell.length_c   1.000
_cell.angle_alpha   90.00
_cell.angle_beta   90.00
_cell.angle_gamma   90.00
#
_symmetry.space_group_name_H-M   'P 1'
#
loop_
_entity.id
_entity.type
_entity.pdbx_description
1 polymer ?
#
loop_
_entity_poly.entity_id
_entity_poly.type
_entity_poly.pdbx_seq_one_letter_code
_entity_poly.pdbx_strand_id
1 'polypeptide(L)'
;MQRGGDYLFSELIIGYLFLGGTGAGACFILAIMGLFVPRDELEVLELRSDERTIRPKLRVPGSYRSLFAAGYLVALVTLALGVLCLALDLGHLDRIILFATSPTPSYITIGAYALLACILASSALLLHWSGTLSRSSIWLLRVLELIAIGIAFVVMLYTGLLLESLRSVPLWSNPWLPVLFVLSSISCGAALVLVVAR
;
A
#
# COMPACT_ATOMS: atom_id res chain seq x y z
N MET A 1 -30.01 -15.47 -21.34
CA MET A 1 -29.49 -14.13 -21.01
C MET A 1 -28.35 -14.31 -20.01
N GLN A 2 -27.10 -14.44 -20.46
CA GLN A 2 -25.91 -14.67 -19.60
C GLN A 2 -24.83 -13.61 -19.78
N ARG A 3 -25.06 -12.58 -20.61
CA ARG A 3 -24.05 -11.55 -20.92
C ARG A 3 -23.72 -10.60 -19.76
N GLY A 4 -24.56 -10.49 -18.73
CA GLY A 4 -24.35 -9.51 -17.66
C GLY A 4 -23.25 -9.86 -16.65
N GLY A 5 -22.93 -11.16 -16.48
CA GLY A 5 -21.92 -11.62 -15.53
C GLY A 5 -20.51 -11.25 -15.99
N ASP A 6 -20.17 -11.59 -17.24
CA ASP A 6 -18.81 -11.46 -17.76
C ASP A 6 -18.28 -10.02 -17.77
N TYR A 7 -19.15 -9.04 -18.01
CA TYR A 7 -18.77 -7.61 -17.94
C TYR A 7 -18.49 -7.16 -16.50
N LEU A 8 -19.29 -7.62 -15.54
CA LEU A 8 -19.13 -7.24 -14.13
C LEU A 8 -17.79 -7.74 -13.57
N PHE A 9 -17.41 -8.99 -13.87
CA PHE A 9 -16.12 -9.56 -13.49
C PHE A 9 -14.95 -8.76 -14.11
N SER A 10 -15.07 -8.40 -15.39
CA SER A 10 -14.05 -7.57 -16.04
C SER A 10 -13.91 -6.17 -15.42
N GLU A 11 -14.99 -5.55 -14.95
CA GLU A 11 -14.93 -4.24 -14.28
C GLU A 11 -14.35 -4.34 -12.87
N LEU A 12 -14.69 -5.40 -12.12
CA LEU A 12 -14.16 -5.67 -10.78
C LEU A 12 -12.65 -5.86 -10.80
N ILE A 13 -12.14 -6.62 -11.77
CA ILE A 13 -10.69 -6.84 -11.90
C ILE A 13 -9.95 -5.56 -12.31
N ILE A 14 -10.51 -4.74 -13.20
CA ILE A 14 -9.97 -3.41 -13.55
C ILE A 14 -9.97 -2.51 -12.30
N GLY A 15 -11.05 -2.52 -11.53
CA GLY A 15 -11.18 -1.79 -10.28
C GLY A 15 -10.11 -2.20 -9.26
N TYR A 16 -9.90 -3.51 -9.09
CA TYR A 16 -8.83 -4.05 -8.24
C TYR A 16 -7.44 -3.59 -8.70
N LEU A 17 -7.14 -3.70 -9.99
CA LEU A 17 -5.86 -3.29 -10.57
C LEU A 17 -5.58 -1.81 -10.31
N PHE A 18 -6.57 -0.96 -10.57
CA PHE A 18 -6.45 0.48 -10.38
C PHE A 18 -6.33 0.86 -8.90
N LEU A 19 -7.21 0.36 -8.03
CA LEU A 19 -7.17 0.68 -6.60
C LEU A 19 -5.97 0.08 -5.89
N GLY A 20 -5.59 -1.16 -6.24
CA GLY A 20 -4.42 -1.84 -5.71
C GLY A 20 -3.12 -1.13 -6.10
N GLY A 21 -2.96 -0.77 -7.37
CA GLY A 21 -1.81 0.00 -7.85
C GLY A 21 -1.75 1.40 -7.23
N THR A 22 -2.88 2.11 -7.20
CA THR A 22 -2.97 3.47 -6.65
C THR A 22 -2.68 3.49 -5.14
N GLY A 23 -3.23 2.55 -4.38
CA GLY A 23 -2.98 2.43 -2.94
C GLY A 23 -1.52 2.07 -2.63
N ALA A 24 -0.94 1.13 -3.37
CA ALA A 24 0.49 0.79 -3.24
C ALA A 24 1.40 1.96 -3.64
N GLY A 25 1.06 2.70 -4.71
CA GLY A 25 1.78 3.90 -5.14
C GLY A 25 1.75 5.03 -4.10
N ALA A 26 0.60 5.23 -3.45
CA ALA A 26 0.47 6.18 -2.35
C ALA A 26 1.35 5.77 -1.16
N CYS A 27 1.34 4.49 -0.76
CA CYS A 27 2.22 3.97 0.29
C CYS A 27 3.71 4.11 -0.06
N PHE A 28 4.08 3.85 -1.31
CA PHE A 28 5.45 4.01 -1.79
C PHE A 28 5.94 5.46 -1.66
N ILE A 29 5.12 6.44 -2.07
CA ILE A 29 5.46 7.86 -1.95
C ILE A 29 5.53 8.30 -0.50
N LEU A 30 4.58 7.90 0.34
CA LEU A 30 4.59 8.23 1.76
C LEU A 30 5.81 7.63 2.47
N ALA A 31 6.21 6.40 2.12
CA ALA A 31 7.39 5.77 2.69
C ALA A 31 8.69 6.46 2.22
N ILE A 32 8.76 6.90 0.96
CA ILE A 32 9.88 7.72 0.46
C ILE A 32 9.93 9.07 1.18
N MET A 33 8.80 9.76 1.30
CA MET A 33 8.74 11.05 2.02
C MET A 33 9.14 10.89 3.48
N GLY A 34 8.72 9.80 4.13
CA GLY A 34 9.19 9.43 5.47
C GLY A 34 10.71 9.22 5.52
N LEU A 35 11.29 8.61 4.48
CA LEU A 35 12.73 8.43 4.34
C LEU A 35 13.49 9.77 4.20
N PHE A 36 12.87 10.79 3.62
CA PHE A 36 13.48 12.12 3.45
C PHE A 36 13.36 13.04 4.67
N VAL A 37 12.58 12.69 5.71
CA VAL A 37 12.51 13.49 6.93
C VAL A 37 13.91 13.52 7.59
N PRO A 38 14.56 14.70 7.79
CA PRO A 38 15.90 14.77 8.36
C PRO A 38 15.96 14.16 9.78
N ARG A 39 17.05 13.44 10.08
CA ARG A 39 17.26 12.85 11.42
C ARG A 39 17.34 13.92 12.48
N ASP A 40 17.97 15.03 12.14
CA ASP A 40 18.22 16.18 12.99
C ASP A 40 16.92 16.88 13.40
N GLU A 41 15.90 16.94 12.54
CA GLU A 41 14.58 17.42 12.97
C GLU A 41 13.90 16.42 13.90
N LEU A 42 14.02 15.13 13.63
CA LEU A 42 13.50 14.06 14.51
C LEU A 42 14.20 14.06 15.88
N GLU A 43 15.53 14.23 15.90
CA GLU A 43 16.42 14.24 17.09
C GLU A 43 16.33 15.55 17.88
N VAL A 44 16.26 16.73 17.24
CA VAL A 44 16.06 18.02 17.92
C VAL A 44 14.68 18.08 18.59
N LEU A 45 13.66 17.44 18.01
CA LEU A 45 12.36 17.25 18.64
C LEU A 45 12.40 16.26 19.82
N GLU A 46 13.26 15.24 19.76
CA GLU A 46 13.54 14.35 20.90
C GLU A 46 14.29 15.07 22.02
N LEU A 47 15.33 15.86 21.70
CA LEU A 47 16.18 16.59 22.66
C LEU A 47 15.47 17.77 23.33
N ARG A 48 14.63 18.53 22.59
CA ARG A 48 13.84 19.65 23.16
C ARG A 48 12.69 19.16 24.07
N SER A 49 12.45 17.85 24.11
CA SER A 49 11.45 17.21 24.98
C SER A 49 12.02 16.79 26.35
N ASP A 50 13.22 17.23 26.73
CA ASP A 50 13.80 16.96 28.05
C ASP A 50 13.80 18.21 28.95
N GLU A 51 12.61 18.59 29.41
CA GLU A 51 12.51 19.15 30.75
C GLU A 51 11.27 18.54 31.42
N ARG A 52 11.54 17.56 32.29
CA ARG A 52 10.63 17.08 33.36
C ARG A 52 9.59 16.02 32.97
N THR A 53 10.00 14.92 32.33
CA THR A 53 9.58 13.52 32.66
C THR A 53 10.19 12.51 31.69
N ILE A 54 10.89 11.51 32.22
CA ILE A 54 11.54 10.40 31.48
C ILE A 54 10.50 9.60 30.67
N ARG A 55 10.22 9.96 29.40
CA ARG A 55 9.46 9.15 28.44
C ARG A 55 9.84 9.53 26.99
N PRO A 56 10.49 8.67 26.20
CA PRO A 56 10.77 8.97 24.79
C PRO A 56 9.44 8.96 24.01
N LYS A 57 9.02 10.14 23.53
CA LYS A 57 7.89 10.30 22.60
C LYS A 57 8.41 10.97 21.35
N LEU A 58 8.29 10.30 20.20
CA LEU A 58 8.59 10.88 18.90
C LEU A 58 7.55 11.97 18.58
N ARG A 59 7.85 13.24 18.88
CA ARG A 59 6.89 14.35 18.75
C ARG A 59 7.10 15.09 17.43
N VAL A 60 6.62 14.49 16.35
CA VAL A 60 6.60 15.10 15.01
C VAL A 60 5.61 16.29 14.98
N PRO A 61 5.86 17.39 14.23
CA PRO A 61 4.92 18.51 14.16
C PRO A 61 3.53 18.03 13.74
N GLY A 62 2.48 18.59 14.35
CA GLY A 62 1.10 18.12 14.17
C GLY A 62 0.65 18.04 12.71
N SER A 63 1.15 18.95 11.87
CA SER A 63 0.90 18.97 10.42
C SER A 63 1.46 17.72 9.73
N TYR A 64 2.74 17.39 9.92
CA TYR A 64 3.35 16.17 9.36
C TYR A 64 2.65 14.91 9.84
N ARG A 65 2.31 14.86 11.13
CA ARG A 65 1.60 13.72 11.72
C ARG A 65 0.24 13.49 11.05
N SER A 66 -0.52 14.58 10.85
CA SER A 66 -1.82 14.52 10.21
C SER A 66 -1.70 14.12 8.74
N LEU A 67 -0.70 14.65 8.02
CA LEU A 67 -0.45 14.35 6.62
C LEU A 67 -0.11 12.87 6.41
N PHE A 68 0.86 12.33 7.15
CA PHE A 68 1.23 10.93 7.03
C PHE A 68 0.13 10.00 7.53
N ALA A 69 -0.52 10.29 8.65
CA ALA A 69 -1.61 9.47 9.14
C ALA A 69 -2.82 9.47 8.18
N ALA A 70 -3.24 10.64 7.69
CA ALA A 70 -4.32 10.70 6.72
C ALA A 70 -3.91 10.06 5.39
N GLY A 71 -2.66 10.23 4.96
CA GLY A 71 -2.12 9.62 3.75
C GLY A 71 -2.12 8.09 3.81
N TYR A 72 -1.59 7.50 4.88
CA TYR A 72 -1.60 6.05 5.08
C TYR A 72 -3.02 5.52 5.28
N LEU A 73 -3.92 6.28 5.90
CA LEU A 73 -5.33 5.90 6.02
C LEU A 73 -5.99 5.84 4.66
N VAL A 74 -5.85 6.88 3.83
CA VAL A 74 -6.41 6.90 2.47
C VAL A 74 -5.83 5.75 1.65
N ALA A 75 -4.50 5.55 1.70
CA ALA A 75 -3.85 4.45 1.00
C ALA A 75 -4.41 3.08 1.43
N LEU A 76 -4.59 2.86 2.74
CA LEU A 76 -5.18 1.64 3.31
C LEU A 76 -6.63 1.44 2.88
N VAL A 77 -7.44 2.50 2.84
CA VAL A 77 -8.81 2.45 2.33
C VAL A 77 -8.83 2.07 0.86
N THR A 78 -7.99 2.67 0.01
CA THR A 78 -7.87 2.27 -1.41
C THR A 78 -7.42 0.82 -1.56
N LEU A 79 -6.42 0.36 -0.80
CA LEU A 79 -5.97 -1.04 -0.83
C LEU A 79 -7.09 -1.99 -0.38
N ALA A 80 -7.82 -1.66 0.68
CA ALA A 80 -8.92 -2.47 1.19
C ALA A 80 -10.06 -2.58 0.18
N LEU A 81 -10.43 -1.47 -0.47
CA LEU A 81 -11.40 -1.46 -1.56
C LEU A 81 -10.91 -2.28 -2.76
N GLY A 82 -9.62 -2.19 -3.12
CA GLY A 82 -9.02 -3.04 -4.15
C GLY A 82 -9.12 -4.53 -3.81
N VAL A 83 -8.76 -4.92 -2.60
CA VAL A 83 -8.90 -6.31 -2.10
C VAL A 83 -10.37 -6.76 -2.09
N LEU A 84 -11.30 -5.87 -1.73
CA LEU A 84 -12.73 -6.17 -1.78
C LEU A 84 -13.21 -6.40 -3.21
N CYS A 85 -12.78 -5.58 -4.17
CA CYS A 85 -13.06 -5.80 -5.60
C CYS A 85 -12.53 -7.17 -6.07
N LEU A 86 -11.32 -7.55 -5.65
CA LEU A 86 -10.76 -8.87 -5.95
C LEU A 86 -11.54 -10.02 -5.30
N ALA A 87 -11.96 -9.85 -4.04
CA ALA A 87 -12.73 -10.86 -3.32
C ALA A 87 -14.11 -11.08 -3.94
N LEU A 88 -14.76 -10.01 -4.40
CA LEU A 88 -16.03 -10.06 -5.12
C LEU A 88 -15.86 -10.69 -6.51
N ASP A 89 -14.75 -10.42 -7.20
CA ASP A 89 -14.41 -11.07 -8.47
C ASP A 89 -14.21 -12.59 -8.32
N LEU A 90 -13.59 -13.03 -7.22
CA LEU A 90 -13.39 -14.45 -6.92
C LEU A 90 -14.69 -15.21 -6.55
N GLY A 91 -15.82 -14.53 -6.38
CA GLY A 91 -17.18 -15.10 -6.49
C GLY A 91 -17.63 -16.17 -5.48
N HIS A 92 -16.78 -16.64 -4.56
CA HIS A 92 -17.18 -17.57 -3.50
C HIS A 92 -16.36 -17.36 -2.23
N LEU A 93 -16.97 -16.74 -1.23
CA LEU A 93 -16.45 -16.64 0.15
C LEU A 93 -16.06 -18.03 0.72
N ASP A 94 -16.72 -19.09 0.24
CA ASP A 94 -16.45 -20.49 0.59
C ASP A 94 -15.06 -20.99 0.14
N ARG A 95 -14.42 -20.38 -0.87
CA ARG A 95 -13.04 -20.74 -1.25
C ARG A 95 -11.98 -20.00 -0.44
N ILE A 96 -12.29 -18.87 0.18
CA ILE A 96 -11.32 -18.11 1.00
C ILE A 96 -11.02 -18.86 2.30
N ILE A 97 -12.03 -19.52 2.88
CA ILE A 97 -11.90 -20.36 4.08
C ILE A 97 -11.23 -21.71 3.75
N LEU A 98 -11.48 -22.26 2.54
CA LEU A 98 -10.83 -23.49 2.06
C LEU A 98 -9.37 -23.27 1.59
N PHE A 99 -9.01 -22.06 1.13
CA PHE A 99 -7.63 -21.66 0.78
C PHE A 99 -6.75 -21.42 2.02
N ALA A 100 -7.33 -20.97 3.13
CA ALA A 100 -6.61 -20.83 4.40
C ALA A 100 -6.17 -22.20 4.97
N THR A 101 -6.79 -23.29 4.52
CA THR A 101 -6.54 -24.67 4.98
C THR A 101 -5.82 -25.55 3.95
N SER A 102 -5.66 -25.09 2.70
CA SER A 102 -5.05 -25.87 1.61
C SER A 102 -4.02 -25.04 0.84
N PRO A 103 -2.71 -25.15 1.14
CA PRO A 103 -1.67 -24.41 0.42
C PRO A 103 -1.45 -25.04 -0.97
N THR A 104 -2.20 -24.58 -1.96
CA THR A 104 -1.83 -24.79 -3.37
C THR A 104 -1.02 -23.57 -3.85
N PRO A 105 0.24 -23.75 -4.29
CA PRO A 105 1.09 -22.66 -4.72
C PRO A 105 0.62 -22.20 -6.11
N SER A 106 -0.30 -21.24 -6.14
CA SER A 106 -0.75 -20.57 -7.37
C SER A 106 -0.24 -19.13 -7.40
N TYR A 107 -0.01 -18.57 -8.59
CA TYR A 107 0.48 -17.19 -8.79
C TYR A 107 -0.38 -16.13 -8.06
N ILE A 108 -1.67 -16.42 -7.84
CA ILE A 108 -2.62 -15.56 -7.12
C ILE A 108 -2.26 -15.44 -5.63
N THR A 109 -1.72 -16.51 -5.04
CA THR A 109 -1.38 -16.55 -3.60
C THR A 109 -0.24 -15.58 -3.28
N ILE A 110 0.75 -15.46 -4.16
CA ILE A 110 1.89 -14.54 -4.00
C ILE A 110 1.39 -13.08 -3.97
N GLY A 111 0.47 -12.73 -4.88
CA GLY A 111 -0.17 -11.42 -4.92
C GLY A 111 -0.98 -11.10 -3.66
N ALA A 112 -1.76 -12.07 -3.18
CA ALA A 112 -2.55 -11.92 -1.97
C ALA A 112 -1.65 -11.69 -0.74
N TYR A 113 -0.54 -12.43 -0.60
CA TYR A 113 0.44 -12.20 0.46
C TYR A 113 1.14 -10.84 0.33
N ALA A 114 1.48 -10.40 -0.88
CA ALA A 114 2.08 -9.09 -1.10
C ALA A 114 1.12 -7.94 -0.71
N LEU A 115 -0.17 -8.06 -1.06
CA LEU A 115 -1.20 -7.11 -0.66
C LEU A 115 -1.40 -7.08 0.85
N LEU A 116 -1.48 -8.25 1.50
CA LEU A 116 -1.56 -8.35 2.96
C LEU A 116 -0.34 -7.72 3.63
N ALA A 117 0.86 -8.01 3.13
CA ALA A 117 2.09 -7.40 3.63
C ALA A 117 2.08 -5.88 3.46
N CYS A 118 1.56 -5.37 2.34
CA CYS A 118 1.41 -3.93 2.11
C CYS A 118 0.41 -3.30 3.08
N ILE A 119 -0.73 -3.93 3.33
CA ILE A 119 -1.74 -3.48 4.30
C ILE A 119 -1.16 -3.48 5.72
N LEU A 120 -0.46 -4.55 6.10
CA LEU A 120 0.21 -4.66 7.41
C LEU A 120 1.30 -3.59 7.58
N ALA A 121 2.13 -3.35 6.56
CA ALA A 121 3.12 -2.29 6.59
C ALA A 121 2.47 -0.89 6.70
N SER A 122 1.44 -0.63 5.89
CA SER A 122 0.72 0.66 5.87
C SER A 122 -0.01 0.92 7.19
N SER A 123 -0.62 -0.10 7.78
CA SER A 123 -1.27 -0.01 9.09
C SER A 123 -0.26 0.18 10.23
N ALA A 124 0.88 -0.50 10.20
CA ALA A 124 1.95 -0.30 11.17
C ALA A 124 2.50 1.13 11.12
N LEU A 125 2.72 1.66 9.91
CA LEU A 125 3.13 3.04 9.69
C LEU A 125 2.04 4.02 10.13
N LEU A 126 0.78 3.78 9.78
CA LEU A 126 -0.37 4.56 10.26
C LEU A 126 -0.42 4.63 11.79
N LEU A 127 -0.24 3.50 12.48
CA LEU A 127 -0.25 3.43 13.96
C LEU A 127 0.95 4.12 14.59
N HIS A 128 2.09 4.11 13.91
CA HIS A 128 3.27 4.85 14.33
C HIS A 128 3.01 6.36 14.22
N TRP A 129 2.56 6.82 13.04
CA TRP A 129 2.24 8.22 12.79
C TRP A 129 1.02 8.70 13.61
N SER A 130 0.04 7.87 13.93
CA SER A 130 -1.10 8.24 14.80
C SER A 130 -0.69 8.46 16.27
N GLY A 131 0.56 8.17 16.64
CA GLY A 131 1.07 8.28 18.01
C GLY A 131 0.67 7.12 18.92
N THR A 132 0.12 6.04 18.37
CA THR A 132 -0.27 4.85 19.13
C THR A 132 0.96 3.99 19.47
N LEU A 133 1.91 3.86 18.54
CA LEU A 133 3.18 3.14 18.73
C LEU A 133 4.31 4.11 19.12
N SER A 134 4.21 4.70 20.31
CA SER A 134 5.15 5.70 20.84
C SER A 134 6.54 5.14 21.24
N ARG A 135 6.82 3.85 21.02
CA ARG A 135 7.99 3.14 21.59
C ARG A 135 8.98 2.62 20.55
N SER A 136 8.80 2.96 19.27
CA SER A 136 9.67 2.43 18.21
C SER A 136 10.91 3.27 18.03
N SER A 137 12.08 2.64 17.94
CA SER A 137 13.33 3.30 17.59
C SER A 137 13.23 3.91 16.19
N ILE A 138 13.84 5.08 15.98
CA ILE A 138 13.94 5.73 14.66
C ILE A 138 14.50 4.76 13.62
N TRP A 139 15.45 3.90 14.01
CA TRP A 139 16.00 2.88 13.13
C TRP A 139 14.94 1.86 12.67
N LEU A 140 14.06 1.42 13.58
CA LEU A 140 12.94 0.54 13.24
C LEU A 140 11.98 1.20 12.25
N LEU A 141 11.68 2.50 12.43
CA LEU A 141 10.84 3.24 11.50
C LEU A 141 11.43 3.26 10.09
N ARG A 142 12.73 3.56 9.95
CA ARG A 142 13.42 3.57 8.64
C ARG A 142 13.44 2.21 7.98
N VAL A 143 13.71 1.16 8.76
CA VAL A 143 13.69 -0.21 8.24
C VAL A 143 12.29 -0.57 7.77
N LEU A 144 11.25 -0.20 8.52
CA LEU A 144 9.86 -0.43 8.14
C LEU A 144 9.48 0.35 6.87
N GLU A 145 9.90 1.60 6.73
CA GLU A 145 9.72 2.40 5.51
C GLU A 145 10.41 1.75 4.30
N LEU A 146 11.66 1.30 4.46
CA LEU A 146 12.42 0.62 3.39
C LEU A 146 11.73 -0.68 2.97
N ILE A 147 11.25 -1.47 3.94
CA ILE A 147 10.48 -2.69 3.69
C ILE A 147 9.17 -2.37 2.98
N ALA A 148 8.46 -1.32 3.42
CA ALA A 148 7.20 -0.89 2.80
C ALA A 148 7.41 -0.44 1.35
N ILE A 149 8.50 0.27 1.03
CA ILE A 149 8.89 0.64 -0.33
C ILE A 149 9.06 -0.62 -1.19
N GLY A 150 9.81 -1.61 -0.70
CA GLY A 150 10.03 -2.87 -1.42
C GLY A 150 8.74 -3.64 -1.66
N ILE A 151 7.90 -3.79 -0.63
CA ILE A 151 6.62 -4.48 -0.73
C ILE A 151 5.68 -3.75 -1.69
N ALA A 152 5.54 -2.43 -1.57
CA ALA A 152 4.69 -1.63 -2.44
C ALA A 152 5.12 -1.73 -3.91
N PHE A 153 6.44 -1.72 -4.18
CA PHE A 153 6.97 -1.92 -5.52
C PHE A 153 6.63 -3.30 -6.08
N VAL A 154 6.77 -4.36 -5.28
CA VAL A 154 6.37 -5.72 -5.66
C VAL A 154 4.86 -5.79 -5.96
N VAL A 155 4.02 -5.15 -5.16
CA VAL A 155 2.57 -5.10 -5.41
C VAL A 155 2.25 -4.38 -6.72
N MET A 156 2.90 -3.25 -7.01
CA MET A 156 2.72 -2.51 -8.27
C MET A 156 3.19 -3.32 -9.49
N LEU A 157 4.31 -4.05 -9.38
CA LEU A 157 4.77 -4.95 -10.44
C LEU A 157 3.82 -6.13 -10.63
N TYR A 158 3.39 -6.77 -9.55
CA TYR A 158 2.47 -7.90 -9.60
C TYR A 158 1.14 -7.52 -10.25
N THR A 159 0.59 -6.37 -9.88
CA THR A 159 -0.64 -5.85 -10.50
C THR A 159 -0.42 -5.57 -11.99
N GLY A 160 0.71 -4.97 -12.38
CA GLY A 160 1.07 -4.80 -13.80
C GLY A 160 1.18 -6.14 -14.57
N LEU A 161 1.79 -7.16 -13.98
CA LEU A 161 1.92 -8.50 -14.57
C LEU A 161 0.57 -9.24 -14.64
N LEU A 162 -0.32 -9.01 -13.66
CA LEU A 162 -1.69 -9.53 -13.71
C LEU A 162 -2.47 -8.88 -14.87
N LEU A 163 -2.25 -7.59 -15.15
CA LEU A 163 -2.87 -6.92 -16.29
C LEU A 163 -2.41 -7.55 -17.62
N GLU A 164 -1.13 -7.90 -17.71
CA GLU A 164 -0.56 -8.59 -18.89
C GLU A 164 -1.21 -9.96 -19.11
N SER A 165 -1.43 -10.74 -18.04
CA SER A 165 -2.02 -12.07 -18.15
C SER A 165 -3.51 -12.08 -18.49
N LEU A 166 -4.25 -11.01 -18.15
CA LEU A 166 -5.69 -10.87 -18.42
C LEU A 166 -6.01 -10.41 -19.85
N ARG A 167 -5.10 -9.66 -20.48
CA ARG A 167 -5.25 -9.17 -21.86
C ARG A 167 -4.42 -10.02 -22.81
N SER A 168 -4.97 -11.19 -23.17
CA SER A 168 -4.44 -12.09 -24.21
C SER A 168 -4.57 -11.47 -25.62
N VAL A 169 -3.85 -10.38 -25.86
CA VAL A 169 -3.65 -9.74 -27.16
C VAL A 169 -2.15 -9.77 -27.45
N PRO A 170 -1.68 -10.37 -28.57
CA PRO A 170 -0.26 -10.63 -28.85
C PRO A 170 0.64 -9.39 -29.02
N LEU A 171 0.11 -8.17 -28.86
CA LEU A 171 0.85 -6.90 -28.85
C LEU A 171 1.36 -6.50 -27.44
N TRP A 172 1.04 -7.26 -26.40
CA TRP A 172 1.35 -6.95 -24.99
C TRP A 172 2.55 -7.70 -24.40
N SER A 173 3.27 -8.51 -25.19
CA SER A 173 4.46 -9.28 -24.78
C SER A 173 5.71 -8.44 -24.48
N ASN A 174 5.55 -7.15 -24.21
CA ASN A 174 6.63 -6.21 -24.04
C ASN A 174 6.79 -5.86 -22.55
N PRO A 175 7.95 -6.13 -21.92
CA PRO A 175 8.18 -5.91 -20.48
C PRO A 175 8.06 -4.44 -20.04
N TRP A 176 7.88 -3.52 -20.98
CA TRP A 176 7.54 -2.12 -20.74
C TRP A 176 6.17 -1.92 -20.09
N LEU A 177 5.25 -2.86 -20.26
CA LEU A 177 3.87 -2.66 -19.80
C LEU A 177 3.73 -2.64 -18.26
N PRO A 178 4.30 -3.60 -17.51
CA PRO A 178 4.37 -3.50 -16.05
C PRO A 178 5.08 -2.23 -15.59
N VAL A 179 6.14 -1.79 -16.30
CA VAL A 179 6.88 -0.57 -15.95
C VAL A 179 6.00 0.67 -16.10
N LEU A 180 5.26 0.79 -17.21
CA LEU A 180 4.32 1.90 -17.41
C LEU A 180 3.18 1.86 -16.38
N PHE A 181 2.72 0.68 -16.01
CA PHE A 181 1.70 0.52 -14.96
C PHE A 181 2.21 0.98 -13.59
N VAL A 182 3.46 0.66 -13.24
CA VAL A 182 4.10 1.15 -12.02
C VAL A 182 4.20 2.67 -12.05
N LEU A 183 4.66 3.26 -13.16
CA LEU A 183 4.75 4.72 -13.29
C LEU A 183 3.38 5.40 -13.17
N SER A 184 2.34 4.83 -13.79
CA SER A 184 0.97 5.32 -13.65
C SER A 184 0.47 5.21 -12.20
N SER A 185 0.77 4.09 -11.54
CA SER A 185 0.39 3.85 -10.13
C SER A 185 1.05 4.86 -9.19
N ILE A 186 2.33 5.17 -9.43
CA ILE A 186 3.05 6.23 -8.70
C ILE A 186 2.38 7.59 -8.95
N SER A 187 2.05 7.93 -10.19
CA SER A 187 1.37 9.19 -10.51
C SER A 187 0.00 9.31 -9.83
N CYS A 188 -0.81 8.26 -9.85
CA CYS A 188 -2.12 8.24 -9.18
C CYS A 188 -1.98 8.30 -7.65
N GLY A 189 -1.01 7.57 -7.09
CA GLY A 189 -0.68 7.63 -5.67
C GLY A 189 -0.21 9.03 -5.23
N ALA A 190 0.60 9.71 -6.05
CA ALA A 190 1.05 11.07 -5.78
C ALA A 190 -0.13 12.04 -5.70
N ALA A 191 -1.06 11.94 -6.67
CA ALA A 191 -2.26 12.76 -6.68
C ALA A 191 -3.11 12.54 -5.42
N LEU A 192 -3.29 11.29 -4.97
CA LEU A 192 -4.00 11.00 -3.71
C LEU A 192 -3.31 11.63 -2.50
N VAL A 193 -2.00 11.49 -2.38
CA VAL A 193 -1.23 12.07 -1.27
C VAL A 193 -1.36 13.60 -1.28
N LEU A 194 -1.30 14.24 -2.44
CA LEU A 194 -1.47 15.69 -2.58
C LEU A 194 -2.87 16.17 -2.21
N VAL A 195 -3.92 15.39 -2.50
CA VAL A 195 -5.30 15.72 -2.10
C VAL A 195 -5.44 15.70 -0.59
N VAL A 196 -4.81 14.73 0.08
CA VAL A 196 -4.78 14.64 1.54
C VAL A 196 -3.89 15.72 2.17
N ALA A 197 -2.94 16.24 1.40
CA ALA A 197 -2.01 17.25 1.87
C ALA A 197 -2.53 18.70 1.88
N ARG A 198 -3.79 18.90 1.50
CA ARG A 198 -4.47 20.19 1.53
C ARG A 198 -5.14 20.46 2.86
#